data_AF-A0A971Y9A6-F1
#
_entry.id   AF-A0A971Y9A6-F1
#
_cell.length_a   1.000
_cell.length_b   1.000
_cell.length_c   1.000
_cell.angle_alpha   90.00
_cell.angle_beta   90.00
_cell.angle_gamma   90.00
#
_symmetry.space_group_name_H-M   'P 1'
#
loop_
_entity.id
_entity.type
_entity.pdbx_description
1 polymer ?
#
loop_
_entity_poly.entity_id
_entity_poly.type
_entity_poly.pdbx_seq_one_letter_code
_entity_poly.pdbx_strand_id
1 'polypeptide(L)' 'MKDVIKVGQEAMDFSLKDQNGKEVNLKDFRGKKVLLSFHPLAWTAG' A
#
# COMPACT_ATOMS: atom_id res chain seq x y z
N MET A 1 -10.69 17.99 0.42
CA MET A 1 -9.92 17.94 1.67
C MET A 1 -8.91 16.82 1.56
N LYS A 2 -7.62 17.07 1.82
CA LYS A 2 -6.62 16.00 1.88
C LYS A 2 -6.59 15.51 3.32
N ASP A 3 -7.19 14.36 3.57
CA ASP A 3 -7.05 13.72 4.87
C ASP A 3 -5.60 13.20 4.98
N VAL A 4 -4.84 13.83 5.86
CA VAL A 4 -3.46 13.45 6.17
C VAL A 4 -3.50 12.20 7.04
N ILE A 5 -2.78 11.14 6.64
CA ILE A 5 -2.63 9.92 7.43
C ILE A 5 -1.90 10.25 8.73
N LYS A 6 -2.48 9.88 9.87
CA LYS A 6 -1.91 10.13 11.20
C LYS A 6 -1.36 8.85 11.83
N VAL A 7 -0.34 9.00 12.68
CA VAL A 7 0.19 7.88 13.47
C VAL A 7 -0.90 7.35 14.42
N GLY A 8 -1.02 6.03 14.49
CA GLY A 8 -2.04 5.34 15.30
C GLY A 8 -3.42 5.26 14.64
N GLN A 9 -3.62 5.94 13.50
CA GLN A 9 -4.82 5.74 12.68
C GLN A 9 -4.80 4.35 12.05
N GLU A 10 -5.94 3.66 12.06
CA GLU A 10 -6.09 2.43 11.29
C GLU A 10 -5.91 2.73 9.79
N ALA A 11 -5.06 1.95 9.14
CA ALA A 11 -4.84 2.08 7.70
C ALA A 11 -6.13 1.70 6.95
N MET A 12 -6.51 2.53 5.96
CA MET A 12 -7.65 2.20 5.10
C MET A 12 -7.36 0.92 4.33
N ASP A 13 -8.36 0.04 4.24
CA ASP A 13 -8.25 -1.16 3.43
C ASP A 13 -8.30 -0.79 1.95
N PHE A 14 -7.45 -1.43 1.15
CA PHE A 14 -7.42 -1.26 -0.28
C PHE A 14 -6.96 -2.55 -0.96
N SER A 15 -7.36 -2.66 -2.23
CA SER A 15 -7.00 -3.76 -3.11
C SER A 15 -6.31 -3.20 -4.34
N LEU A 16 -5.16 -3.78 -4.70
CA LEU A 16 -4.41 -3.43 -5.89
C LEU A 16 -4.08 -4.68 -6.68
N LYS A 17 -3.89 -4.53 -7.99
CA LYS A 17 -3.29 -5.59 -8.80
C LYS A 17 -1.78 -5.55 -8.67
N ASP A 18 -1.15 -6.70 -8.50
CA ASP A 18 0.29 -6.86 -8.63
C ASP A 18 0.74 -6.82 -10.10
N GLN A 19 2.05 -6.99 -10.34
CA GLN A 19 2.62 -6.97 -11.69
C GLN A 19 2.13 -8.10 -12.61
N ASN A 20 1.51 -9.15 -12.06
CA ASN A 20 0.92 -10.26 -12.81
C ASN A 20 -0.60 -10.13 -12.94
N GLY A 21 -1.18 -9.02 -12.48
CA GLY A 21 -2.62 -8.79 -12.49
C GLY A 21 -3.38 -9.50 -11.36
N LYS A 22 -2.68 -10.15 -10.42
CA LYS A 22 -3.32 -10.79 -9.26
C LYS A 22 -3.74 -9.72 -8.26
N GLU A 23 -4.95 -9.85 -7.74
CA GLU A 23 -5.44 -8.96 -6.69
C GLU A 23 -4.72 -9.23 -5.35
N VAL A 24 -4.29 -8.16 -4.70
CA VAL A 24 -3.64 -8.13 -3.39
C VAL A 24 -4.44 -7.19 -2.49
N ASN A 25 -4.91 -7.68 -1.34
CA ASN A 25 -5.66 -6.89 -0.37
C ASN A 25 -4.81 -6.58 0.86
N LEU A 26 -4.86 -5.35 1.36
CA LEU A 26 -4.11 -4.98 2.56
C LEU A 26 -4.54 -5.80 3.79
N LYS A 27 -5.85 -6.08 3.92
CA LYS A 27 -6.40 -6.92 5.01
C LYS A 27 -5.77 -8.32 5.12
N ASP A 28 -5.25 -8.87 4.04
CA ASP A 28 -4.67 -10.22 4.02
C ASP A 28 -3.36 -10.28 4.83
N PHE A 29 -2.80 -9.11 5.18
CA PHE A 29 -1.58 -8.96 5.98
C PHE A 29 -1.82 -8.61 7.46
N ARG A 30 -3.07 -8.64 7.94
CA ARG A 30 -3.38 -8.41 9.37
C ARG A 30 -2.59 -9.36 10.27
N GLY A 31 -2.11 -8.84 11.40
CA GLY A 31 -1.25 -9.57 12.33
C GLY A 31 0.25 -9.55 11.96
N LYS A 32 0.63 -8.93 10.83
CA LYS A 32 2.03 -8.72 10.44
C LYS A 32 2.39 -7.23 10.48
N LYS A 33 3.67 -6.93 10.66
CA LYS A 33 4.21 -5.58 10.40
C LYS A 33 4.39 -5.41 8.89
N VAL A 34 3.81 -4.36 8.31
CA VAL A 34 3.79 -4.10 6.87
C VAL A 34 4.38 -2.71 6.60
N LEU A 35 5.22 -2.60 5.58
CA LEU A 35 5.75 -1.33 5.07
C LEU A 35 5.14 -1.08 3.68
N LEU A 36 4.48 0.07 3.51
CA LEU A 36 4.00 0.54 2.21
C LEU A 36 4.95 1.61 1.68
N SER A 37 5.46 1.42 0.46
CA SER A 37 6.37 2.36 -0.20
C SER A 37 5.77 2.78 -1.54
N PHE A 38 5.62 4.09 -1.74
CA PHE A 38 5.04 4.68 -2.94
C PHE A 38 6.13 5.41 -3.73
N HIS A 39 6.29 5.10 -5.01
CA HIS A 39 7.25 5.72 -5.91
C HIS A 39 6.55 6.24 -7.18
N PRO A 40 6.87 7.45 -7.67
CA PRO A 40 6.16 8.04 -8.82
C PRO A 40 6.33 7.28 -10.15
N LEU A 41 7.50 6.64 -10.34
CA LEU A 41 7.81 5.83 -11.52
C LEU A 41 8.64 4.61 -11.08
N ALA A 42 8.28 3.43 -11.55
CA ALA A 42 8.99 2.18 -11.25
C ALA A 42 10.31 2.03 -12.03
N TRP A 43 10.57 2.89 -13.03
CA TRP A 43 11.71 2.84 -13.95
C TRP A 43 12.67 4.01 -13.74
N THR A 44 13.15 4.23 -12.52
CA THR A 44 14.31 5.09 -12.31
C THR A 44 15.56 4.28 -12.70
N ALA A 45 16.20 4.65 -13.81
CA ALA A 45 17.49 4.10 -14.21
C ALA A 45 18.53 4.34 -13.09
N GLY A 46 19.36 3.33 -12.82
CA GLY A 46 20.52 3.45 -11.94
C GLY A 46 21.62 4.32 -12.53
#